data_AF-A0A3S3R7X0-F1
#
_entry.id   AF-A0A3S3R7X0-F1
#
_cell.length_a   1.000
_cell.length_b   1.000
_cell.length_c   1.000
_cell.angle_alpha   90.00
_cell.angle_beta   90.00
_cell.angle_gamma   90.00
#
_symmetry.space_group_name_H-M   'P 1'
#
loop_
_entity.id
_entity.type
_entity.pdbx_description
1 polymer ?
#
loop_
_entity_poly.entity_id
_entity_poly.type
_entity_poly.pdbx_seq_one_letter_code
_entity_poly.pdbx_strand_id
1 'polypeptide(L)'
;MGKLLRSLKNIDFKALASQQKSIQMKMRLLALSHFQDGYSRTEIAKFLKVSRTSVNKWVRIFLEEGLRGLQEKPQTGRPAFLSPAQQKQLTDFIELRAKSNEGGRLTGADIHTYIMKEFG
;
A
#
# COMPACT_ATOMS: atom_id res chain seq x y z
N MET A 1 23.10 17.21 -5.23
CA MET A 1 22.22 18.03 -4.35
C MET A 1 21.61 19.28 -5.00
N GLY A 2 22.33 20.05 -5.82
CA GLY A 2 21.83 21.34 -6.36
C GLY A 2 20.71 21.29 -7.41
N LYS A 3 20.31 20.13 -7.94
CA LYS A 3 19.23 20.02 -8.96
C LYS A 3 17.84 19.87 -8.33
N LEU A 4 17.74 19.12 -7.21
CA LEU A 4 16.48 18.89 -6.50
C LEU A 4 16.00 20.11 -5.68
N LEU A 5 16.93 20.89 -5.11
CA LEU A 5 16.58 22.16 -4.47
C LEU A 5 16.04 23.20 -5.47
N ARG A 6 16.51 23.18 -6.72
CA ARG A 6 15.95 23.99 -7.81
C ARG A 6 14.58 23.47 -8.26
N SER A 7 14.40 22.15 -8.32
CA SER A 7 13.10 21.52 -8.63
C SER A 7 12.00 21.87 -7.63
N LEU A 8 12.35 22.05 -6.35
CA LEU A 8 11.40 22.35 -5.29
C LEU A 8 10.69 23.69 -5.47
N LYS A 9 11.37 24.70 -6.04
CA LYS A 9 10.79 26.04 -6.27
C LYS A 9 9.84 26.10 -7.47
N ASN A 10 9.90 25.14 -8.38
CA ASN A 10 9.18 25.18 -9.66
C ASN A 10 7.95 24.25 -9.69
N ILE A 11 7.69 23.50 -8.63
CA ILE A 11 6.55 22.59 -8.56
C ILE A 11 5.41 23.26 -7.81
N ASP A 12 4.22 23.29 -8.40
CA ASP A 12 3.00 23.66 -7.69
C ASP A 12 2.43 22.43 -6.96
N PHE A 13 2.88 22.20 -5.73
CA PHE A 13 2.40 21.09 -4.92
C PHE A 13 0.92 21.22 -4.54
N LYS A 14 0.37 22.45 -4.47
CA LYS A 14 -1.06 22.66 -4.14
C LYS A 14 -1.93 22.19 -5.30
N ALA A 15 -1.57 22.55 -6.54
CA ALA A 15 -2.25 22.07 -7.74
C ALA A 15 -2.12 20.56 -7.90
N LEU A 16 -0.94 19.98 -7.65
CA LEU A 16 -0.78 18.52 -7.69
C LEU A 16 -1.64 17.82 -6.63
N ALA A 17 -1.73 18.39 -5.41
CA ALA A 17 -2.50 17.84 -4.31
C ALA A 17 -4.01 17.85 -4.58
N SER A 18 -4.53 18.87 -5.26
CA SER A 18 -5.96 18.96 -5.61
C SER A 18 -6.39 17.91 -6.64
N GLN A 19 -5.47 17.47 -7.48
CA GLN A 19 -5.69 16.43 -8.49
C GLN A 19 -5.60 15.00 -7.93
N GLN A 20 -5.08 14.80 -6.71
CA GLN A 20 -4.91 13.47 -6.15
C GLN A 20 -6.20 12.89 -5.58
N LYS A 21 -6.49 11.64 -5.94
CA LYS A 21 -7.52 10.82 -5.28
C LYS A 21 -7.02 10.22 -3.96
N SER A 22 -5.73 9.88 -3.87
CA SER A 22 -5.14 9.37 -2.64
C SER A 22 -5.01 10.47 -1.60
N ILE A 23 -5.59 10.23 -0.43
CA ILE A 23 -5.41 11.09 0.75
C ILE A 23 -3.94 11.12 1.18
N GLN A 24 -3.22 9.99 1.13
CA GLN A 24 -1.83 9.95 1.58
C GLN A 24 -0.94 10.76 0.64
N MET A 25 -1.14 10.66 -0.68
CA MET A 25 -0.40 11.45 -1.66
C MET A 25 -0.74 12.94 -1.52
N LYS A 26 -2.01 13.28 -1.31
CA LYS A 26 -2.43 14.65 -1.02
C LYS A 26 -1.71 15.21 0.21
N MET A 27 -1.64 14.47 1.31
CA MET A 27 -0.93 14.89 2.53
C MET A 27 0.58 15.08 2.31
N ARG A 28 1.22 14.19 1.55
CA ARG A 28 2.65 14.29 1.19
C ARG A 28 2.91 15.56 0.40
N LEU A 29 2.06 15.88 -0.59
CA LEU A 29 2.19 17.07 -1.42
C LEU A 29 1.92 18.35 -0.63
N LEU A 30 0.91 18.38 0.24
CA LEU A 30 0.66 19.52 1.13
C LEU A 30 1.83 19.76 2.09
N ALA A 31 2.45 18.70 2.62
CA ALA A 31 3.65 18.83 3.45
C ALA A 31 4.81 19.48 2.67
N LEU A 32 4.99 19.10 1.40
CA LEU A 32 6.01 19.70 0.54
C LEU A 32 5.69 21.14 0.15
N SER A 33 4.42 21.49 -0.04
CA SER A 33 3.99 22.87 -0.24
C SER A 33 4.39 23.75 0.95
N HIS A 34 4.09 23.33 2.19
CA HIS A 34 4.49 24.11 3.36
C HIS A 34 6.01 24.13 3.55
N PHE A 35 6.70 23.04 3.21
CA PHE A 35 8.16 23.02 3.24
C PHE A 35 8.77 23.99 2.21
N GLN A 36 8.16 24.13 1.03
CA GLN A 36 8.52 25.13 0.01
C GLN A 36 8.25 26.56 0.50
N ASP A 37 7.18 26.77 1.27
CA ASP A 37 6.87 28.05 1.91
C ASP A 37 7.82 28.37 3.09
N GLY A 38 8.78 27.49 3.43
CA GLY A 38 9.82 27.73 4.43
C GLY A 38 9.48 27.27 5.85
N TYR A 39 8.32 26.65 6.07
CA TYR A 39 7.93 26.16 7.39
C TYR A 39 8.82 25.00 7.86
N SER A 40 9.09 24.96 9.16
CA SER A 40 9.81 23.85 9.77
C SER A 40 8.98 22.56 9.75
N ARG A 41 9.64 21.41 9.76
CA ARG A 41 8.98 20.09 9.83
C ARG A 41 8.05 19.96 11.04
N THR A 42 8.36 20.66 12.14
CA THR A 42 7.54 20.67 13.35
C THR A 42 6.25 21.48 13.15
N GLU A 43 6.32 22.64 12.50
CA GLU A 43 5.13 23.44 12.17
C GLU A 43 4.23 22.72 11.16
N ILE A 44 4.82 22.14 10.12
CA ILE A 44 4.10 21.35 9.11
C ILE A 44 3.34 20.19 9.76
N ALA A 45 3.98 19.48 10.70
CA ALA A 45 3.36 18.40 11.45
C ALA A 45 2.13 18.89 12.24
N LYS A 46 2.20 20.08 12.85
CA LYS A 46 1.07 20.71 13.54
C LYS A 46 -0.05 21.10 12.57
N PHE A 47 0.27 21.74 11.45
CA PHE A 47 -0.72 22.14 10.44
C PHE A 47 -1.50 20.95 9.87
N LEU A 48 -0.78 19.87 9.59
CA LEU A 48 -1.35 18.66 8.98
C LEU A 48 -1.87 17.64 10.00
N LYS A 49 -1.69 17.89 11.30
CA LYS A 49 -2.07 16.96 12.40
C LYS A 49 -1.48 15.55 12.22
N VAL A 50 -0.21 15.47 11.81
CA VAL A 50 0.53 14.21 11.63
C VAL A 50 1.80 14.20 12.47
N SER A 51 2.47 13.05 12.57
CA SER A 51 3.75 12.97 13.27
C SER A 51 4.86 13.75 12.54
N ARG A 52 5.78 14.35 13.30
CA ARG A 52 7.02 14.96 12.76
C ARG A 52 7.84 13.95 11.94
N THR A 53 7.85 12.69 12.36
CA THR A 53 8.57 11.60 11.67
C THR A 53 8.02 11.37 10.27
N SER A 54 6.70 11.43 10.09
CA SER A 54 6.06 11.32 8.77
C SER A 54 6.48 12.45 7.84
N VAL A 55 6.42 13.71 8.31
CA VAL A 55 6.86 14.87 7.53
C VAL A 55 8.32 14.74 7.15
N ASN A 56 9.18 14.36 8.10
CA ASN A 56 10.60 14.19 7.83
C ASN A 56 10.85 13.13 6.76
N LYS A 57 10.15 11.98 6.83
CA LYS A 57 10.22 10.93 5.83
C LYS A 57 9.82 11.43 4.44
N TRP A 58 8.69 12.13 4.32
CA TRP A 58 8.21 12.61 3.02
C TRP A 58 9.14 13.64 2.39
N VAL A 59 9.60 14.62 3.17
CA VAL A 59 10.55 15.63 2.69
C VAL A 59 11.87 14.97 2.28
N ARG A 60 12.39 14.04 3.09
CA ARG A 60 13.61 13.29 2.76
C ARG A 60 13.47 12.51 1.45
N ILE A 61 12.43 11.70 1.33
CA ILE A 61 12.16 10.89 0.12
C ILE A 61 12.05 11.80 -1.11
N PHE A 62 11.36 12.93 -1.01
CA PHE A 62 11.28 13.87 -2.13
C PHE A 62 12.66 14.45 -2.50
N LEU A 63 13.49 14.81 -1.51
CA LEU A 63 14.82 15.35 -1.78
C LEU A 63 15.80 14.31 -2.35
N GLU A 64 15.56 13.02 -2.10
CA GLU A 64 16.37 11.91 -2.60
C GLU A 64 15.88 11.39 -3.96
N GLU A 65 14.55 11.25 -4.15
CA GLU A 65 13.93 10.51 -5.25
C GLU A 65 12.93 11.35 -6.08
N GLY A 66 12.66 12.59 -5.68
CA GLY A 66 11.65 13.46 -6.32
C GLY A 66 10.21 12.96 -6.13
N LEU A 67 9.31 13.35 -7.05
CA LEU A 67 7.89 12.98 -6.99
C LEU A 67 7.65 11.46 -7.10
N ARG A 68 8.55 10.73 -7.77
CA ARG A 68 8.41 9.27 -7.95
C ARG A 68 8.50 8.53 -6.63
N GLY A 69 9.39 8.94 -5.73
CA GLY A 69 9.54 8.30 -4.41
C GLY A 69 8.32 8.50 -3.50
N LEU A 70 7.48 9.50 -3.78
CA LEU A 70 6.26 9.75 -3.01
C LEU A 70 5.09 8.86 -3.41
N GLN A 71 5.19 8.10 -4.49
CA GLN A 71 4.11 7.21 -4.92
C GLN A 71 3.81 6.16 -3.86
N GLU A 72 2.54 5.80 -3.72
CA GLU A 72 2.17 4.69 -2.85
C GLU A 72 2.69 3.39 -3.42
N LYS A 73 3.29 2.58 -2.54
CA LYS A 73 3.55 1.20 -2.85
C LYS A 73 2.23 0.42 -2.79
N PRO A 74 2.03 -0.58 -3.65
CA PRO A 74 0.88 -1.48 -3.55
C PRO A 74 0.77 -1.99 -2.12
N GLN A 75 -0.39 -1.79 -1.48
CA GLN A 75 -0.68 -2.41 -0.20
C GLN A 75 -1.01 -3.87 -0.48
N THR A 76 0.01 -4.72 -0.47
CA THR A 76 -0.23 -6.16 -0.45
C THR A 76 -0.76 -6.48 0.94
N GLY A 77 -2.02 -6.93 1.02
CA GLY A 77 -2.58 -7.48 2.25
C GLY A 77 -1.78 -8.69 2.73
N ARG A 78 -2.31 -9.41 3.73
CA ARG A 78 -1.73 -10.71 4.11
C ARG A 78 -1.68 -11.59 2.85
N PRO A 79 -0.52 -12.19 2.53
CA PRO A 79 -0.45 -13.10 1.39
C PRO A 79 -1.50 -14.20 1.54
N ALA A 80 -2.05 -14.66 0.40
CA ALA A 80 -2.97 -15.78 0.40
C ALA A 80 -2.30 -16.98 1.07
N PHE A 81 -3.07 -17.69 1.91
CA PHE A 81 -2.56 -18.86 2.64
C PHE A 81 -2.10 -19.97 1.68
N LEU A 82 -2.83 -20.15 0.58
CA LEU A 82 -2.52 -21.15 -0.45
C LEU A 82 -1.81 -20.51 -1.65
N SER A 83 -0.72 -21.13 -2.07
CA SER A 83 -0.08 -20.85 -3.35
C SER A 83 -0.99 -21.23 -4.53
N PRO A 84 -0.75 -20.70 -5.75
CA PRO A 84 -1.54 -21.08 -6.93
C PRO A 84 -1.57 -22.59 -7.21
N ALA A 85 -0.46 -23.29 -6.94
CA ALA A 85 -0.40 -24.74 -7.09
C ALA A 85 -1.30 -25.47 -6.06
N GLN A 86 -1.29 -25.01 -4.80
CA GLN A 86 -2.14 -25.56 -3.75
C GLN A 86 -3.63 -25.25 -3.98
N GLN A 87 -3.94 -24.07 -4.53
CA GLN A 87 -5.31 -23.73 -4.96
C GLN A 87 -5.78 -24.68 -6.05
N LYS A 88 -4.94 -24.97 -7.04
CA LYS A 88 -5.27 -25.95 -8.09
C LYS A 88 -5.53 -27.33 -7.50
N GLN A 89 -4.65 -27.81 -6.62
CA GLN A 89 -4.84 -29.11 -5.95
C GLN A 89 -6.15 -29.15 -5.14
N LEU A 90 -6.49 -28.07 -4.44
CA LEU A 90 -7.75 -27.95 -3.73
C LEU A 90 -8.95 -27.97 -4.68
N THR A 91 -8.89 -27.28 -5.83
CA THR A 91 -9.93 -27.31 -6.85
C THR A 91 -10.14 -28.73 -7.38
N ASP A 92 -9.06 -29.44 -7.75
CA ASP A 92 -9.12 -30.81 -8.25
C ASP A 92 -9.75 -31.76 -7.19
N PHE A 93 -9.40 -31.59 -5.91
CA PHE A 93 -10.00 -32.32 -4.81
C PHE A 93 -11.51 -32.06 -4.66
N ILE A 94 -11.93 -30.78 -4.72
CA ILE A 94 -13.34 -30.39 -4.62
C ILE A 94 -14.14 -30.98 -5.79
N GLU A 95 -13.62 -30.89 -7.02
CA GLU A 95 -14.29 -31.43 -8.21
C GLU A 95 -14.44 -32.95 -8.15
N LEU A 96 -13.39 -33.66 -7.72
CA LEU A 96 -13.43 -35.11 -7.57
C LEU A 96 -14.47 -35.53 -6.53
N ARG A 97 -14.48 -34.86 -5.38
CA ARG A 97 -15.46 -35.10 -4.31
C ARG A 97 -16.89 -34.77 -4.72
N ALA A 98 -17.09 -33.72 -5.52
CA ALA A 98 -18.41 -33.34 -6.01
C ALA A 98 -19.00 -34.36 -7.01
N LYS A 99 -18.15 -35.10 -7.73
CA LYS A 99 -18.56 -36.14 -8.70
C LYS A 99 -18.69 -37.53 -8.08
N SER A 100 -18.18 -37.73 -6.87
CA SER A 100 -18.21 -39.00 -6.17
C SER A 100 -19.62 -39.30 -5.64
N ASN A 101 -20.09 -40.54 -5.82
CA ASN A 101 -21.28 -41.04 -5.12
C ASN A 101 -20.95 -41.46 -3.67
N GLU A 102 -19.67 -41.48 -3.29
CA GLU A 102 -19.20 -41.80 -1.95
C GLU A 102 -18.91 -40.53 -1.14
N GLY A 103 -19.57 -40.42 0.01
CA GLY A 103 -19.48 -39.27 0.91
C GLY A 103 -20.58 -38.23 0.66
N GLY A 104 -21.05 -37.61 1.75
CA GLY A 104 -22.09 -36.58 1.68
C GLY A 104 -21.62 -35.26 1.06
N ARG A 105 -22.47 -34.24 1.14
CA ARG A 105 -22.19 -32.90 0.62
C ARG A 105 -20.92 -32.31 1.26
N LEU A 106 -19.94 -31.93 0.43
CA LEU A 106 -18.73 -31.25 0.90
C LEU A 106 -19.07 -29.89 1.51
N THR A 107 -18.61 -29.64 2.74
CA THR A 107 -18.83 -28.38 3.46
C THR A 107 -17.56 -27.55 3.56
N GLY A 108 -17.71 -26.29 3.98
CA GLY A 108 -16.56 -25.43 4.27
C GLY A 108 -15.65 -25.99 5.38
N ALA A 109 -16.20 -26.75 6.34
CA ALA A 109 -15.42 -27.40 7.39
C ALA A 109 -14.56 -28.54 6.84
N ASP A 110 -15.07 -29.30 5.87
CA ASP A 110 -14.30 -30.36 5.20
C ASP A 110 -13.16 -29.77 4.35
N ILE A 111 -13.45 -28.68 3.63
CA ILE A 111 -12.45 -27.92 2.87
C ILE A 111 -11.36 -27.39 3.80
N HIS A 112 -11.75 -26.79 4.93
CA HIS A 112 -10.79 -26.30 5.92
C HIS A 112 -9.95 -27.45 6.50
N THR A 113 -10.57 -28.58 6.84
CA THR A 113 -9.87 -29.77 7.35
C THR A 113 -8.86 -30.30 6.34
N TYR A 114 -9.25 -30.37 5.07
CA TYR A 114 -8.34 -30.76 3.98
C TYR A 114 -7.18 -29.77 3.85
N ILE A 115 -7.46 -28.47 3.82
CA ILE A 115 -6.43 -27.42 3.73
C ILE A 115 -5.43 -27.54 4.89
N MET A 116 -5.90 -27.68 6.12
CA MET A 116 -5.02 -27.80 7.29
C MET A 116 -4.25 -29.12 7.31
N LYS A 117 -4.83 -30.21 6.79
CA LYS A 117 -4.15 -31.50 6.70
C LYS A 117 -3.03 -31.49 5.66
N GLU A 118 -3.27 -30.91 4.49
CA GLU A 118 -2.35 -30.99 3.34
C GLU A 118 -1.37 -29.80 3.27
N PHE A 119 -1.76 -28.64 3.81
CA PHE A 119 -1.01 -27.37 3.68
C PHE A 119 -0.85 -26.60 5.01
N GLY A 120 -1.42 -27.10 6.10
CA GLY A 120 -1.41 -26.47 7.43
C GLY A 120 -0.15 -26.70 8.23
#